data_AF-A0A7S2TN65-F1
#
_entry.id   AF-A0A7S2TN65-F1
#
_cell.length_a   1.000
_cell.length_b   1.000
_cell.length_c   1.000
_cell.angle_alpha   90.00
_cell.angle_beta   90.00
_cell.angle_gamma   90.00
#
_symmetry.space_group_name_H-M   'P 1'
#
loop_
_entity.id
_entity.type
_entity.pdbx_description
1 polymer ?
#
loop_
_entity_poly.entity_id
_entity_poly.type
_entity_poly.pdbx_seq_one_letter_code
_entity_poly.pdbx_strand_id
1 'polypeptide(L)'
;GGDANDLFTKQLMDTDHGASTKWPMIVVDAKTLKGFNPREVFRIHWDHPAIKTRYFRSIISYLDNPIVQCPRCRHLFNEEEFEAHALQHGRCPICRLKLQGYGKEEEEAEDPLEMINSDIY
;
A
#
# COMPACT_ATOMS: atom_id res chain seq x y z
N GLY A 1 -12.35 9.48 10.97
CA GLY A 1 -13.28 10.61 10.81
C GLY A 1 -12.48 11.87 10.97
N GLY A 2 -12.13 12.51 9.87
CA GLY A 2 -11.38 13.77 9.85
C GLY A 2 -12.31 14.95 10.08
N ASP A 3 -11.93 15.86 10.98
CA ASP A 3 -12.64 17.11 11.21
C ASP A 3 -12.45 18.01 9.97
N ALA A 4 -13.55 18.36 9.30
CA ALA A 4 -13.56 19.15 8.07
C ALA A 4 -12.91 20.55 8.22
N ASN A 5 -12.51 20.93 9.43
CA ASN A 5 -11.85 22.18 9.75
C ASN A 5 -10.32 22.11 9.90
N ASP A 6 -9.69 20.94 9.75
CA ASP A 6 -8.24 20.85 9.91
C ASP A 6 -7.47 21.56 8.77
N LEU A 7 -6.28 22.09 9.09
CA LEU A 7 -5.47 22.91 8.17
C LEU A 7 -5.10 22.16 6.88
N PHE A 8 -5.01 20.82 6.94
CA PHE A 8 -4.71 19.99 5.79
C PHE A 8 -5.90 19.92 4.83
N THR A 9 -7.09 19.70 5.37
CA THR A 9 -8.35 19.67 4.61
C THR A 9 -8.63 21.04 4.00
N LYS A 10 -8.33 22.13 4.72
CA LYS A 10 -8.40 23.50 4.20
C LYS A 10 -7.43 23.74 3.05
N GLN A 11 -6.15 23.42 3.21
CA GLN A 11 -5.16 23.57 2.13
C GLN A 11 -5.50 22.73 0.90
N LEU A 12 -6.09 21.55 1.12
CA LEU A 12 -6.55 20.71 0.03
C LEU A 12 -7.74 21.34 -0.72
N MET A 13 -8.73 21.86 0.01
CA MET A 13 -9.90 22.54 -0.58
C MET A 13 -9.52 23.86 -1.28
N ASP A 14 -8.54 24.59 -0.76
CA ASP A 14 -8.00 25.81 -1.40
C ASP A 14 -7.26 25.51 -2.71
N THR A 15 -6.89 24.25 -2.94
CA THR A 15 -6.27 23.81 -4.19
C THR A 15 -7.33 23.38 -5.20
N ASP A 16 -8.10 24.34 -5.71
CA ASP A 16 -9.12 24.08 -6.72
C ASP A 16 -8.54 23.34 -7.94
N HIS A 17 -9.09 22.17 -8.26
CA HIS A 17 -8.64 21.25 -9.31
C HIS A 17 -9.07 21.69 -10.73
N GLY A 18 -8.85 22.95 -11.05
CA GLY A 18 -8.93 23.46 -12.42
C GLY A 18 -7.68 23.05 -13.22
N ALA A 19 -7.74 21.89 -13.87
CA ALA A 19 -6.85 21.49 -14.99
C ALA A 19 -5.33 21.37 -14.75
N SER A 20 -4.83 21.38 -13.50
CA SER A 20 -3.40 21.18 -13.23
C SER A 20 -3.07 19.69 -13.02
N THR A 21 -2.17 19.14 -13.84
CA THR A 21 -1.63 17.75 -13.72
C THR A 21 -0.71 17.56 -12.50
N LYS A 22 -0.49 18.60 -11.70
CA LYS A 22 0.43 18.61 -10.57
C LYS A 22 -0.32 18.88 -9.27
N TRP A 23 -0.54 17.81 -8.52
CA TRP A 23 -1.00 17.90 -7.13
C TRP A 23 0.01 18.70 -6.30
N PRO A 24 -0.40 19.74 -5.57
CA PRO A 24 0.53 20.49 -4.73
C PRO A 24 1.03 19.60 -3.59
N MET A 25 2.28 19.80 -3.21
CA MET A 25 2.81 19.19 -2.00
C MET A 25 2.21 19.93 -0.81
N ILE A 26 1.30 19.29 -0.07
CA ILE A 26 0.75 19.84 1.17
C ILE A 26 1.82 19.70 2.26
N VAL A 27 2.29 20.83 2.79
CA VAL A 27 3.29 20.89 3.86
C VAL A 27 2.61 21.39 5.13
N VAL A 28 2.66 20.56 6.18
CA VAL A 28 2.12 20.89 7.50
C VAL A 28 3.25 20.95 8.52
N ASP A 29 3.06 21.74 9.58
CA ASP A 29 4.03 21.80 10.68
C ASP A 29 3.95 20.59 11.62
N ALA A 30 4.93 20.44 12.51
CA ALA A 30 4.99 19.32 13.44
C ALA A 30 3.85 19.32 14.48
N LYS A 31 3.24 20.47 14.77
CA LYS A 31 2.12 20.60 15.70
C LYS A 31 0.83 20.12 15.03
N THR A 32 0.58 20.52 13.79
CA THR A 32 -0.52 20.05 12.95
C THR A 32 -0.43 18.54 12.73
N LEU A 33 0.76 18.02 12.37
CA LEU A 33 0.98 16.59 12.18
C LEU A 33 0.66 15.77 13.45
N LYS A 34 1.05 16.27 14.63
CA LYS A 34 0.72 15.65 15.93
C LYS A 34 -0.78 15.68 16.25
N GLY A 35 -1.53 16.60 15.66
CA GLY A 35 -2.98 16.72 15.83
C GLY A 35 -3.78 15.72 15.01
N PHE A 36 -3.18 15.07 14.01
CA PHE A 36 -3.87 14.05 13.22
C PHE A 36 -4.03 12.75 14.01
N ASN A 37 -5.12 12.03 13.72
CA ASN A 37 -5.30 10.67 14.20
C ASN A 37 -4.16 9.78 13.65
N PRO A 38 -3.35 9.12 14.50
CA PRO A 38 -2.25 8.26 14.04
C PRO A 38 -2.69 7.13 13.09
N ARG A 39 -3.96 6.70 13.16
CA ARG A 39 -4.51 5.69 12.25
C ARG A 39 -4.77 6.21 10.83
N GLU A 40 -4.81 7.52 10.65
CA GLU A 40 -5.04 8.16 9.34
C GLU A 40 -3.73 8.61 8.68
N VAL A 41 -2.58 8.43 9.35
CA VAL A 41 -1.27 8.93 8.90
C VAL A 41 -0.29 7.78 8.66
N PHE A 42 0.18 7.65 7.43
CA PHE A 42 1.21 6.70 7.02
C PHE A 42 2.60 7.32 7.14
N ARG A 43 3.49 6.66 7.89
CA ARG A 43 4.89 7.07 8.08
C ARG A 43 5.81 6.26 7.17
N ILE A 44 6.36 6.91 6.15
CA ILE A 44 7.46 6.35 5.34
C ILE A 44 8.78 6.78 5.96
N HIS A 45 9.42 5.84 6.65
CA HIS A 45 10.75 5.99 7.24
C HIS A 45 11.74 5.05 6.56
N TRP A 46 13.00 5.47 6.47
CA TRP A 46 14.11 4.64 6.03
C TRP A 46 15.21 4.75 7.06
N ASP A 47 15.90 3.64 7.37
CA ASP A 47 17.00 3.60 8.35
C ASP A 47 18.30 4.17 7.76
N HIS A 48 18.20 5.30 7.05
CA HIS A 48 19.31 5.97 6.40
C HIS A 48 19.25 7.48 6.70
N PRO A 49 20.33 8.08 7.25
CA PRO A 49 20.30 9.44 7.79
C PRO A 49 20.04 10.52 6.73
N ALA A 50 20.41 10.26 5.47
CA ALA A 50 20.16 11.20 4.37
C ALA A 50 18.70 11.21 3.87
N ILE A 51 17.88 10.22 4.27
CA ILE A 51 16.49 10.10 3.78
C ILE A 51 15.54 10.62 4.84
N LYS A 52 14.87 11.74 4.54
CA LYS A 52 13.90 12.34 5.45
C LYS A 52 12.67 11.44 5.59
N THR A 53 12.15 11.31 6.81
CA THR A 53 10.87 10.66 7.08
C THR A 53 9.75 11.47 6.42
N ARG A 54 8.87 10.80 5.69
CA ARG A 54 7.71 11.40 5.03
C ARG A 54 6.42 10.89 5.67
N TYR A 55 5.44 11.77 5.80
CA TYR A 55 4.12 11.46 6.34
C TYR A 55 3.08 11.69 5.25
N PHE A 56 2.15 10.74 5.11
CA PHE A 56 1.09 10.79 4.11
C PHE A 56 -0.25 10.58 4.82
N ARG A 57 -1.29 11.28 4.36
CA ARG A 57 -2.66 11.08 4.82
C ARG A 57 -3.53 10.83 3.60
N SER A 58 -4.36 9.79 3.65
CA SER A 58 -5.36 9.57 2.61
C SER A 58 -6.44 10.63 2.72
N ILE A 59 -6.79 11.21 1.58
CA ILE A 59 -7.90 12.17 1.44
C ILE A 59 -9.24 11.42 1.39
N ILE A 60 -9.21 10.20 0.87
CA ILE A 60 -10.35 9.29 0.81
C ILE A 60 -10.42 8.56 2.16
N SER A 61 -11.64 8.40 2.68
CA SER A 61 -11.92 7.70 3.94
C SER A 61 -11.15 6.38 4.00
N TYR A 62 -10.26 6.24 4.99
CA TYR A 62 -9.48 5.02 5.22
C TYR A 62 -10.38 3.81 5.54
N LEU A 63 -11.64 4.05 5.90
CA LEU A 63 -12.60 3.02 6.25
C LEU A 63 -13.10 2.27 5.01
N ASP A 64 -13.23 2.98 3.89
CA ASP A 64 -13.76 2.43 2.63
C ASP A 64 -12.62 2.02 1.69
N ASN A 65 -11.43 2.60 1.87
CA ASN A 65 -10.29 2.39 0.99
C ASN A 65 -8.98 2.25 1.78
N PRO A 66 -8.79 1.12 2.49
CA PRO A 66 -7.60 0.91 3.29
C PRO A 66 -6.33 0.88 2.43
N ILE A 67 -5.22 1.30 3.04
CA ILE A 67 -3.92 1.43 2.38
C ILE A 67 -2.91 0.54 3.10
N VAL A 68 -2.13 -0.22 2.32
CA VAL A 68 -1.07 -1.09 2.80
C VAL A 68 0.31 -0.59 2.34
N GLN A 69 1.33 -0.76 3.18
CA GLN A 69 2.71 -0.39 2.87
C GLN A 69 3.59 -1.61 2.60
N CYS A 70 4.30 -1.64 1.47
CA CYS A 70 5.28 -2.70 1.22
C CYS A 70 6.46 -2.60 2.20
N PRO A 71 6.88 -3.68 2.88
CA PRO A 71 7.96 -3.63 3.87
C PRO A 71 9.34 -3.31 3.25
N ARG A 72 9.56 -3.67 1.97
CA ARG A 72 10.84 -3.47 1.27
C ARG A 72 10.94 -2.11 0.60
N CYS A 73 10.03 -1.80 -0.32
CA CYS A 73 10.13 -0.54 -1.09
C CYS A 73 9.37 0.62 -0.45
N ARG A 74 8.65 0.38 0.66
CA ARG A 74 7.88 1.37 1.42
C ARG A 74 6.81 2.11 0.62
N HIS A 75 6.50 1.68 -0.60
CA HIS A 75 5.39 2.22 -1.39
C HIS A 75 4.06 1.87 -0.74
N LEU A 76 3.11 2.80 -0.86
CA LEU A 76 1.75 2.68 -0.39
C LEU A 76 0.86 2.23 -1.54
N PHE A 77 -0.05 1.30 -1.27
CA PHE A 77 -1.01 0.74 -2.22
C PHE A 77 -2.39 0.73 -1.59
N ASN A 78 -3.42 0.77 -2.42
CA ASN A 78 -4.73 0.30 -1.99
C ASN A 78 -4.63 -1.18 -1.59
N GLU A 79 -5.26 -1.55 -0.47
CA GLU A 79 -5.18 -2.91 0.07
C GLU A 79 -5.79 -3.94 -0.88
N GLU A 80 -6.99 -3.67 -1.42
CA GLU A 80 -7.70 -4.57 -2.35
C GLU A 80 -6.89 -4.80 -3.64
N GLU A 81 -6.38 -3.74 -4.25
CA GLU A 81 -5.53 -3.83 -5.45
C GLU A 81 -4.23 -4.59 -5.17
N PHE A 82 -3.61 -4.35 -4.02
CA PHE A 82 -2.37 -5.01 -3.63
C PHE A 82 -2.59 -6.50 -3.36
N GLU A 83 -3.66 -6.85 -2.65
CA GLU A 83 -4.05 -8.23 -2.37
C GLU A 83 -4.40 -8.98 -3.65
N ALA A 84 -5.21 -8.39 -4.54
CA ALA A 84 -5.53 -9.00 -5.83
C ALA A 84 -4.27 -9.28 -6.67
N HIS A 85 -3.33 -8.32 -6.71
CA HIS A 85 -2.06 -8.54 -7.39
C HIS A 85 -1.20 -9.61 -6.71
N ALA A 86 -1.16 -9.60 -5.38
CA ALA A 86 -0.40 -10.56 -4.57
C ALA A 86 -0.95 -11.99 -4.74
N LEU A 87 -2.26 -12.19 -4.77
CA LEU A 87 -2.89 -13.49 -5.02
C LEU A 87 -2.53 -14.03 -6.41
N GLN A 88 -2.47 -13.17 -7.42
CA GLN A 88 -2.16 -13.57 -8.80
C GLN A 88 -0.67 -13.85 -9.02
N HIS A 89 0.23 -13.07 -8.41
CA HIS A 89 1.66 -13.06 -8.76
C HIS A 89 2.62 -13.39 -7.61
N GLY A 90 2.12 -13.46 -6.38
CA GLY A 90 2.89 -13.72 -5.16
C GLY A 90 3.96 -12.68 -4.84
N ARG A 91 3.85 -11.46 -5.37
CA ARG A 91 4.92 -10.44 -5.29
C ARG A 91 4.43 -9.00 -5.26
N CYS A 92 5.25 -8.09 -4.74
CA CYS A 92 4.98 -6.65 -4.80
C CYS A 92 4.98 -6.12 -6.25
N PRO A 93 4.02 -5.27 -6.65
CA PRO A 93 3.95 -4.70 -8.01
C PRO A 93 5.19 -3.90 -8.43
N ILE A 94 5.84 -3.23 -7.46
CA ILE A 94 6.95 -2.29 -7.73
C ILE A 94 8.31 -2.97 -7.59
N CYS A 95 8.59 -3.53 -6.41
CA CYS A 95 9.92 -4.08 -6.11
C CYS A 95 10.04 -5.59 -6.26
N ARG A 96 8.94 -6.27 -6.62
CA ARG A 96 8.88 -7.73 -6.82
C ARG A 96 9.33 -8.54 -5.60
N LEU A 97 9.27 -7.96 -4.39
CA LEU A 97 9.43 -8.71 -3.15
C LEU A 97 8.40 -9.86 -3.14
N LYS A 98 8.87 -11.10 -2.97
CA LYS A 98 7.98 -12.25 -2.75
C LYS A 98 7.24 -12.09 -1.43
N LEU A 99 5.93 -12.29 -1.46
CA LEU A 99 5.07 -12.17 -0.28
C LEU A 99 4.84 -13.57 0.29
N GLN A 100 5.09 -13.76 1.58
CA GLN A 100 4.81 -15.04 2.25
C GLN A 100 3.30 -15.18 2.46
N GLY A 101 2.74 -16.34 2.14
CA GLY A 101 1.29 -16.61 2.26
C GLY A 101 0.43 -16.09 1.10
N TYR A 102 1.03 -15.45 0.09
CA TYR A 102 0.34 -15.03 -1.12
C TYR A 102 0.96 -15.72 -2.33
N GLY A 103 0.15 -16.56 -2.98
CA GLY A 103 0.52 -17.34 -4.16
C GLY A 103 -0.47 -18.48 -4.30
N LYS A 104 -0.84 -18.84 -5.52
CA LYS A 104 -1.54 -20.11 -5.76
C LYS A 104 -0.68 -21.20 -5.14
N GLU A 105 -1.24 -21.97 -4.22
CA GLU A 105 -0.73 -23.31 -3.93
C GLU A 105 -0.56 -23.97 -5.29
N GLU A 106 0.67 -24.39 -5.61
CA GLU A 106 0.92 -25.12 -6.85
C GLU A 106 0.06 -26.38 -6.80
N GLU A 107 -0.99 -26.36 -7.61
CA GLU A 107 -1.87 -27.48 -7.91
C GLU A 107 -1.02 -28.57 -8.58
N GLU A 108 -0.99 -29.75 -7.93
CA GLU A 108 -0.52 -31.07 -8.36
C GLU A 108 0.74 -31.13 -9.26
N ALA A 109 1.88 -31.46 -8.66
CA ALA A 109 2.79 -32.37 -9.34
C ALA A 109 2.13 -33.76 -9.33
N GLU A 110 1.52 -34.15 -10.46
CA GLU A 110 1.20 -35.56 -10.73
C GLU A 110 2.46 -36.38 -10.40
N ASP A 111 2.38 -37.21 -9.37
CA ASP A 111 3.47 -38.07 -8.94
C ASP A 111 3.82 -39.02 -10.11
N PRO A 112 5.03 -38.95 -10.70
CA PRO A 112 5.43 -39.85 -11.77
C PRO A 112 5.39 -41.34 -11.37
N LEU A 113 5.28 -41.63 -10.06
CA LEU A 113 5.13 -42.99 -9.53
C LEU A 113 3.72 -43.57 -9.68
N GLU A 114 2.68 -42.77 -9.94
CA GLU A 114 1.34 -43.32 -10.21
C GLU A 114 1.22 -43.90 -11.63
N MET A 115 2.02 -43.45 -12.60
CA MET A 115 2.02 -43.99 -13.97
C MET A 115 2.67 -45.38 -14.10
N ILE A 116 3.47 -45.80 -13.13
CA ILE A 116 4.21 -47.08 -13.21
C ILE A 116 3.34 -48.27 -12.76
N ASN A 117 2.27 -48.01 -12.01
CA ASN A 117 1.40 -49.05 -11.45
C ASN A 117 0.18 -49.36 -12.33
N SER A 118 -0.10 -48.59 -13.38
CA SER A 118 -1.20 -48.86 -14.33
C SER A 118 -0.81 -49.77 -15.49
N ASP A 119 0.49 -49.99 -15.74
CA ASP A 119 0.99 -50.80 -16.86
C ASP A 119 1.30 -52.26 -16.48
N ILE A 120 0.97 -52.69 -15.26
CA ILE A 120 1.26 -54.03 -14.73
C ILE A 120 0.00 -54.91 -14.51
N TYR A 121 -1.19 -54.49 -14.98
CA TYR A 121 -2.38 -55.35 -15.01
C TYR A 121 -3.11 -55.35 -16.35
#